data_AF-C3Y6X3-F1
#
_entry.id   AF-C3Y6X3-F1
#
_cell.length_a   1.000
_cell.length_b   1.000
_cell.length_c   1.000
_cell.angle_alpha   90.00
_cell.angle_beta   90.00
_cell.angle_gamma   90.00
#
_symmetry.space_group_name_H-M   'P 1'
#
loop_
_entity.id
_entity.type
_entity.pdbx_description
1 polymer ?
#
loop_
_entity_poly.entity_id
_entity_poly.type
_entity_poly.pdbx_seq_one_letter_code
_entity_poly.pdbx_strand_id
1 'polypeptide(L)'
;MYCFIPKTGCTTTKYLMYNLQHGTNASAADPKQTRVRIHQEHYSLLKDYSKEEADIRLATYNKLIVVRDPLERLASAWLDKFVHNPDRFSYIKTFRRKTREKNLREIDTKQGQIRDPRPFPNIETFWKQKNREEILRRNDMRQARNLDWIKRGSVRSDGKPPVPFRDFIQSITNKVYINIHWEPFFSLCAPCQVEYDFIAHTDTLAEDLRVFLHKIGVIGKDYLLPTQHPSRAKTSFGTTFREVPTEDLRRIGEIYKPDFDMFGYNFEEDLALIENLRGTR
;
A
#
# COMPACT_ATOMS: atom_id res chain seq x y z
N MET A 1 9.70 -15.18 11.73
CA MET A 1 8.57 -14.24 11.60
C MET A 1 8.90 -13.17 10.59
N TYR A 2 7.92 -12.71 9.81
CA TYR A 2 8.09 -11.66 8.82
C TYR A 2 7.04 -10.58 9.03
N CYS A 3 7.44 -9.32 9.16
CA CYS A 3 6.46 -8.22 9.21
C CYS A 3 6.04 -7.80 7.81
N PHE A 4 4.77 -8.02 7.48
CA PHE A 4 4.23 -7.71 6.17
C PHE A 4 3.95 -6.23 6.00
N ILE A 5 4.67 -5.61 5.06
CA ILE A 5 4.43 -4.22 4.64
C ILE A 5 4.12 -4.20 3.14
N PRO A 6 3.00 -3.63 2.70
CA PRO A 6 2.74 -3.53 1.28
C PRO A 6 3.77 -2.65 0.57
N LYS A 7 4.11 -3.05 -0.66
CA LYS A 7 4.97 -2.30 -1.61
C LYS A 7 6.46 -2.26 -1.26
N THR A 8 6.92 -3.13 -0.36
CA THR A 8 8.34 -3.36 -0.03
C THR A 8 8.84 -4.73 -0.49
N GLY A 9 8.50 -5.15 -1.71
CA GLY A 9 8.90 -6.49 -2.20
C GLY A 9 8.11 -7.66 -1.58
N CYS A 10 6.96 -7.39 -0.95
CA CYS A 10 6.22 -8.38 -0.18
C CYS A 10 5.76 -9.63 -0.95
N THR A 11 5.54 -9.54 -2.27
CA THR A 11 5.25 -10.72 -3.11
C THR A 11 6.45 -11.66 -3.11
N THR A 12 7.65 -11.14 -3.37
CA THR A 12 8.92 -11.88 -3.37
C THR A 12 9.18 -12.51 -2.01
N THR A 13 9.08 -11.74 -0.93
CA THR A 13 9.32 -12.26 0.43
C THR A 13 8.31 -13.33 0.83
N LYS A 14 7.04 -13.18 0.46
CA LYS A 14 6.02 -14.21 0.71
C LYS A 14 6.32 -15.50 -0.07
N TYR A 15 6.75 -15.40 -1.33
CA TYR A 15 7.18 -16.58 -2.09
C TYR A 15 8.38 -17.26 -1.46
N LEU A 16 9.38 -16.52 -1.00
CA LEU A 16 10.52 -17.08 -0.28
C LEU A 16 10.04 -17.87 0.96
N MET A 17 9.21 -17.25 1.81
CA MET A 17 8.69 -17.90 3.02
C MET A 17 7.85 -19.14 2.69
N TYR A 18 6.98 -19.06 1.69
CA TYR A 18 6.17 -20.17 1.21
C TYR A 18 7.04 -21.33 0.70
N ASN A 19 8.05 -21.03 -0.12
CA ASN A 19 8.95 -22.03 -0.69
C ASN A 19 9.80 -22.73 0.36
N LEU A 20 10.26 -21.98 1.38
CA LEU A 20 10.98 -22.56 2.51
C LEU A 20 10.08 -23.49 3.32
N GLN A 21 8.84 -23.10 3.57
CA GLN A 21 7.89 -23.89 4.35
C GLN A 21 7.44 -25.17 3.62
N HIS A 22 7.22 -25.10 2.31
CA HIS A 22 6.66 -26.21 1.53
C HIS A 22 7.69 -26.98 0.70
N GLY A 23 8.96 -26.56 0.70
CA GLY A 23 10.01 -27.18 -0.13
C GLY A 23 9.81 -26.96 -1.64
N THR A 24 9.10 -25.90 -2.04
CA THR A 24 8.77 -25.60 -3.44
C THR A 24 9.75 -24.58 -4.06
N ASN A 25 9.61 -24.30 -5.36
CA ASN A 25 10.33 -23.23 -6.07
C ASN A 25 9.35 -22.36 -6.88
N ALA A 26 8.28 -21.93 -6.22
CA ALA A 26 7.23 -21.09 -6.78
C ALA A 26 7.73 -19.64 -6.92
N SER A 27 7.37 -18.96 -8.02
CA SER A 27 7.80 -17.58 -8.27
C SER A 27 6.69 -16.78 -8.91
N ALA A 28 6.67 -15.47 -8.66
CA ALA A 28 5.76 -14.53 -9.32
C ALA A 28 5.97 -14.47 -10.85
N ALA A 29 7.11 -14.95 -11.35
CA ALA A 29 7.42 -15.05 -12.77
C ALA A 29 6.78 -16.28 -13.44
N ASP A 30 6.26 -17.25 -12.67
CA ASP A 30 5.59 -18.43 -13.21
C ASP A 30 4.20 -18.02 -13.76
N PRO A 31 3.94 -18.17 -15.08
CA PRO A 31 2.65 -17.81 -15.68
C PRO A 31 1.45 -18.57 -15.08
N LYS A 32 1.69 -19.75 -14.47
CA LYS A 32 0.65 -20.54 -13.81
C LYS A 32 0.32 -20.03 -12.40
N GLN A 33 1.11 -19.11 -11.86
CA GLN A 33 0.94 -18.56 -10.53
C GLN A 33 0.50 -17.10 -10.60
N THR A 34 -0.72 -16.83 -10.15
CA THR A 34 -1.18 -15.45 -10.06
C THR A 34 -0.60 -14.79 -8.82
N ARG A 35 -0.10 -13.55 -8.95
CA ARG A 35 0.31 -12.69 -7.82
C ARG A 35 -0.76 -12.59 -6.71
N VAL A 36 -2.02 -12.77 -7.08
CA VAL A 36 -3.16 -12.80 -6.16
C VAL A 36 -3.09 -13.99 -5.21
N ARG A 37 -2.70 -15.18 -5.70
CA ARG A 37 -2.69 -16.43 -4.93
C ARG A 37 -1.78 -16.32 -3.70
N ILE A 38 -0.52 -15.91 -3.85
CA ILE A 38 0.43 -15.85 -2.73
C ILE A 38 0.00 -14.87 -1.63
N HIS A 39 -0.80 -13.85 -1.98
CA HIS A 39 -1.35 -12.90 -1.02
C HIS A 39 -2.62 -13.41 -0.32
N GLN A 40 -3.29 -14.41 -0.89
CA GLN A 40 -4.48 -15.08 -0.36
C GLN A 40 -4.17 -16.34 0.47
N GLU A 41 -2.95 -16.87 0.36
CA GLU A 41 -2.50 -17.99 1.22
C GLU A 41 -2.71 -17.66 2.71
N HIS A 42 -3.11 -18.68 3.47
CA HIS A 42 -3.40 -18.55 4.89
C HIS A 42 -2.10 -18.60 5.71
N TYR A 43 -1.53 -17.44 6.00
CA TYR A 43 -0.42 -17.29 6.93
C TYR A 43 -0.95 -17.12 8.36
N SER A 44 -0.34 -17.81 9.33
CA SER A 44 -0.60 -17.54 10.75
C SER A 44 -0.07 -16.17 11.14
N LEU A 45 -0.93 -15.34 11.72
CA LEU A 45 -0.62 -14.01 12.21
C LEU A 45 -0.45 -14.05 13.73
N LEU A 46 0.31 -13.10 14.30
CA LEU A 46 0.47 -13.02 15.77
C LEU A 46 -0.86 -12.94 16.52
N LYS A 47 -1.85 -12.27 15.92
CA LYS A 47 -3.22 -12.15 16.47
C LYS A 47 -4.00 -13.46 16.51
N ASP A 48 -3.53 -14.50 15.83
CA ASP A 48 -4.18 -15.80 15.77
C ASP A 48 -3.71 -16.72 16.93
N TYR A 49 -2.74 -16.27 17.74
CA TYR A 49 -2.19 -16.98 18.89
C TYR A 49 -2.64 -16.36 20.24
N SER A 50 -2.52 -17.12 21.33
CA SER A 50 -2.67 -16.56 22.68
C SER A 50 -1.60 -15.49 22.96
N LYS A 51 -1.80 -14.66 23.99
CA LYS A 51 -0.81 -13.64 24.37
C LYS A 51 0.53 -14.30 24.72
N GLU A 52 0.51 -15.35 25.52
CA GLU A 52 1.69 -16.09 25.95
C GLU A 52 2.42 -16.70 24.75
N GLU A 53 1.66 -17.29 23.83
CA GLU A 53 2.19 -17.85 22.59
C GLU A 53 2.82 -16.80 21.66
N ALA A 54 2.18 -15.63 21.55
CA ALA A 54 2.71 -14.51 20.77
C ALA A 54 3.99 -13.96 21.40
N ASP A 55 4.02 -13.81 22.73
CA ASP A 55 5.19 -13.34 23.48
C ASP A 55 6.38 -14.29 23.33
N ILE A 56 6.15 -15.61 23.41
CA ILE A 56 7.19 -16.62 23.15
C ILE A 56 7.75 -16.48 21.74
N ARG A 57 6.89 -16.32 20.72
CA ARG A 57 7.32 -16.19 19.31
C ARG A 57 8.11 -14.90 19.09
N LEU A 58 7.65 -13.79 19.66
CA LEU A 58 8.37 -12.51 19.62
C LEU A 58 9.76 -12.62 20.27
N ALA A 59 9.87 -13.34 21.39
CA ALA A 59 11.13 -13.54 22.11
C ALA A 59 12.09 -14.53 21.42
N THR A 60 11.58 -15.56 20.75
CA THR A 60 12.41 -16.71 20.31
C THR A 60 12.60 -16.83 18.80
N TYR A 61 11.71 -16.27 17.97
CA TYR A 61 11.80 -16.45 16.52
C TYR A 61 12.69 -15.38 15.89
N ASN A 62 13.42 -15.73 14.84
CA ASN A 62 14.08 -14.74 13.97
C ASN A 62 13.03 -13.86 13.29
N LYS A 63 13.16 -12.53 13.38
CA LYS A 63 12.23 -11.52 12.88
C LYS A 63 12.85 -10.75 11.72
N LEU A 64 12.22 -10.85 10.54
CA LEU A 64 12.61 -10.13 9.33
C LEU A 64 11.62 -9.00 9.05
N ILE A 65 12.14 -7.82 8.73
CA ILE A 65 11.41 -6.72 8.09
C ILE A 65 12.05 -6.38 6.75
N VAL A 66 11.22 -6.16 5.72
CA VAL A 66 11.70 -5.69 4.42
C VAL A 66 11.24 -4.25 4.23
N VAL A 67 12.20 -3.36 4.02
CA VAL A 67 12.04 -1.91 3.99
C VAL A 67 12.36 -1.34 2.62
N ARG A 68 11.75 -0.21 2.33
CA ARG A 68 11.91 0.53 1.07
C ARG A 68 11.90 2.00 1.38
N ASP A 69 12.63 2.77 0.59
CA ASP A 69 12.55 4.22 0.60
C ASP A 69 11.08 4.70 0.66
N PRO A 70 10.71 5.55 1.63
CA PRO A 70 9.34 6.01 1.79
C PRO A 70 8.74 6.66 0.53
N LEU A 71 9.49 7.49 -0.21
CA LEU A 71 8.96 8.13 -1.43
C LEU A 71 8.80 7.13 -2.56
N GLU A 72 9.76 6.23 -2.74
CA GLU A 72 9.61 5.14 -3.69
C GLU A 72 8.40 4.25 -3.40
N ARG A 73 8.17 3.95 -2.12
CA ARG A 73 7.02 3.15 -1.68
C ARG A 73 5.71 3.85 -2.02
N LEU A 74 5.62 5.17 -1.82
CA LEU A 74 4.45 5.98 -2.18
C LEU A 74 4.19 5.98 -3.70
N ALA A 75 5.23 6.19 -4.52
CA ALA A 75 5.10 6.11 -5.97
C ALA A 75 4.64 4.71 -6.42
N SER A 76 5.22 3.66 -5.84
CA SER A 76 4.83 2.29 -6.11
C SER A 76 3.39 1.98 -5.70
N ALA A 77 2.93 2.51 -4.57
CA ALA A 77 1.56 2.35 -4.10
C ALA A 77 0.58 3.04 -5.06
N TRP A 78 0.89 4.24 -5.53
CA TRP A 78 0.04 4.94 -6.49
C TRP A 78 -0.04 4.24 -7.84
N LEU A 79 1.10 3.86 -8.41
CA LEU A 79 1.18 3.11 -9.66
C LEU A 79 0.40 1.79 -9.58
N ASP A 80 0.50 1.07 -8.45
CA ASP A 80 -0.31 -0.11 -8.20
C ASP A 80 -1.80 0.28 -8.16
N LYS A 81 -2.23 1.14 -7.22
CA LYS A 81 -3.66 1.29 -6.90
C LYS A 81 -4.47 2.16 -7.84
N PHE A 82 -3.84 3.04 -8.61
CA PHE A 82 -4.54 4.02 -9.44
C PHE A 82 -4.20 3.93 -10.92
N VAL A 83 -3.14 3.20 -11.30
CA VAL A 83 -2.69 3.09 -12.69
C VAL A 83 -2.81 1.66 -13.22
N HIS A 84 -2.09 0.71 -12.64
CA HIS A 84 -1.91 -0.61 -13.25
C HIS A 84 -2.81 -1.72 -12.69
N ASN A 85 -3.29 -1.61 -11.45
CA ASN A 85 -4.02 -2.72 -10.81
C ASN A 85 -5.40 -2.94 -11.48
N PRO A 86 -5.78 -4.19 -11.76
CA PRO A 86 -7.12 -4.52 -12.27
C PRO A 86 -8.25 -3.98 -11.38
N ASP A 87 -8.06 -4.01 -10.06
CA ASP A 87 -9.03 -3.57 -9.06
C ASP A 87 -8.94 -2.07 -8.74
N ARG A 88 -8.15 -1.29 -9.49
CA ARG A 88 -7.95 0.16 -9.27
C ARG A 88 -9.26 0.94 -9.13
N PHE A 89 -10.32 0.46 -9.77
CA PHE A 89 -11.66 1.01 -9.68
C PHE A 89 -12.20 1.12 -8.25
N SER A 90 -11.95 0.10 -7.41
CA SER A 90 -12.36 0.11 -6.01
C SER A 90 -11.62 1.19 -5.22
N TYR A 91 -10.32 1.34 -5.47
CA TYR A 91 -9.48 2.36 -4.86
C TYR A 91 -9.88 3.77 -5.31
N ILE A 92 -10.09 4.00 -6.61
CA ILE A 92 -10.54 5.29 -7.17
C ILE A 92 -11.90 5.68 -6.60
N LYS A 93 -12.85 4.74 -6.54
CA LYS A 93 -14.19 4.99 -5.97
C LYS A 93 -14.10 5.39 -4.50
N THR A 94 -13.28 4.67 -3.73
CA THR A 94 -13.07 4.96 -2.30
C THR A 94 -12.39 6.31 -2.09
N PHE A 95 -11.35 6.61 -2.88
CA PHE A 95 -10.66 7.89 -2.88
C PHE A 95 -11.63 9.04 -3.11
N ARG A 96 -12.39 9.01 -4.21
CA ARG A 96 -13.36 10.06 -4.57
C ARG A 96 -14.44 10.26 -3.50
N ARG A 97 -14.94 9.16 -2.92
CA ARG A 97 -15.93 9.22 -1.84
C ARG A 97 -15.35 9.93 -0.61
N LYS A 98 -14.16 9.55 -0.16
CA LYS A 98 -13.51 10.15 1.02
C LYS A 98 -13.16 11.63 0.80
N THR A 99 -12.65 11.99 -0.37
CA THR A 99 -12.38 13.39 -0.73
C THR A 99 -13.67 14.22 -0.68
N ARG A 100 -14.78 13.71 -1.24
CA ARG A 100 -16.08 14.39 -1.17
C ARG A 100 -16.57 14.57 0.27
N GLU A 101 -16.46 13.52 1.09
CA GLU A 101 -16.85 13.58 2.51
C GLU A 101 -16.03 14.62 3.27
N LYS A 102 -14.73 14.71 3.02
CA LYS A 102 -13.88 15.73 3.65
C LYS A 102 -14.28 17.15 3.23
N ASN A 103 -14.45 17.39 1.94
CA ASN A 103 -14.84 18.70 1.43
C ASN A 103 -16.19 19.15 2.01
N LEU A 104 -17.16 18.23 2.14
CA LEU A 104 -18.44 18.52 2.79
C LEU A 104 -18.26 18.89 4.27
N ARG A 105 -17.45 18.15 5.02
CA ARG A 105 -17.16 18.49 6.44
C ARG A 105 -16.49 19.85 6.57
N GLU A 106 -15.56 20.19 5.68
CA GLU A 106 -14.89 21.50 5.70
C GLU A 106 -15.87 22.63 5.38
N ILE A 107 -16.81 22.42 4.46
CA ILE A 107 -17.89 23.37 4.16
C ILE A 107 -18.80 23.54 5.39
N ASP A 108 -19.27 22.43 5.98
CA ASP A 108 -20.16 22.45 7.16
C ASP A 108 -19.46 23.16 8.35
N THR A 109 -18.16 22.90 8.56
CA THR A 109 -17.35 23.54 9.62
C THR A 109 -17.20 25.04 9.39
N LYS A 110 -16.93 25.46 8.14
CA LYS A 110 -16.80 26.88 7.78
C LYS A 110 -18.13 27.64 7.84
N GLN A 111 -19.25 26.95 7.67
CA GLN A 111 -20.61 27.52 7.73
C GLN A 111 -21.27 27.39 9.11
N GLY A 112 -20.58 26.83 10.11
CA GLY A 112 -21.13 26.67 11.47
C GLY A 112 -22.34 25.74 11.56
N GLN A 113 -22.60 24.90 10.56
CA GLN A 113 -23.75 24.00 10.54
C GLN A 113 -23.40 22.63 11.15
N ILE A 114 -23.98 22.31 12.31
CA ILE A 114 -24.11 20.93 12.79
C ILE A 114 -25.27 20.32 12.00
N ARG A 115 -24.99 19.39 11.08
CA ARG A 115 -26.06 18.58 10.48
C ARG A 115 -26.53 17.56 11.50
N ASP A 116 -27.78 17.69 11.95
CA ASP A 116 -28.51 16.62 12.62
C ASP A 116 -28.42 15.34 11.77
N PRO A 117 -28.11 14.15 12.33
CA PRO A 117 -28.08 12.92 11.55
C PRO A 117 -29.36 12.79 10.75
N ARG A 118 -29.26 12.48 9.46
CA ARG A 118 -30.44 12.28 8.61
C ARG A 118 -31.44 11.40 9.38
N PRO A 119 -32.70 11.85 9.57
CA PRO A 119 -33.66 11.08 10.34
C PRO A 119 -33.75 9.68 9.74
N PHE A 120 -33.72 8.67 10.60
CA PHE A 120 -33.93 7.29 10.16
C PHE A 120 -35.21 7.24 9.35
N PRO A 121 -35.19 6.63 8.14
CA PRO A 121 -36.40 6.51 7.35
C PRO A 121 -37.50 5.87 8.20
N ASN A 122 -38.70 6.43 8.16
CA ASN A 122 -39.82 5.88 8.91
C ASN A 122 -40.06 4.42 8.48
N ILE A 123 -40.72 3.63 9.33
CA ILE A 123 -40.91 2.19 9.12
C ILE A 123 -41.53 1.89 7.73
N GLU A 124 -42.41 2.77 7.25
CA GLU A 124 -43.09 2.65 5.96
C GLU A 124 -42.13 2.79 4.76
N THR A 125 -41.17 3.72 4.83
CA THR A 125 -40.11 3.87 3.83
C THR A 125 -39.05 2.78 3.91
N PHE A 126 -38.80 2.23 5.10
CA PHE A 126 -37.93 1.07 5.31
C PHE A 126 -38.50 -0.20 4.66
N TRP A 127 -39.81 -0.44 4.77
CA TRP A 127 -40.48 -1.58 4.13
C TRP A 127 -40.62 -1.41 2.61
N LYS A 128 -40.85 -0.19 2.10
CA LYS A 128 -40.80 0.09 0.65
C LYS A 128 -39.44 -0.19 0.02
N GLN A 129 -38.34 -0.05 0.78
CA GLN A 129 -36.99 -0.40 0.31
C GLN A 129 -36.70 -1.91 0.26
N LYS A 130 -37.51 -2.75 0.91
CA LYS A 130 -37.34 -4.22 0.97
C LYS A 130 -38.01 -4.98 -0.16
N ASN A 131 -38.54 -4.32 -1.18
CA ASN A 131 -39.15 -5.03 -2.31
C ASN A 131 -38.07 -5.75 -3.13
N ARG A 132 -38.06 -7.09 -3.08
CA ARG A 132 -36.96 -7.95 -3.55
C ARG A 132 -36.62 -7.73 -5.03
N GLU A 133 -37.61 -7.50 -5.87
CA GLU A 133 -37.43 -7.23 -7.30
C GLU A 133 -36.86 -5.84 -7.59
N GLU A 134 -37.23 -4.83 -6.79
CA GLU A 134 -36.67 -3.48 -6.93
C GLU A 134 -35.23 -3.42 -6.41
N ILE A 135 -34.90 -4.19 -5.36
CA ILE A 135 -33.53 -4.39 -4.89
C ILE A 135 -32.68 -5.07 -5.96
N LEU A 136 -33.18 -6.16 -6.57
CA LEU A 136 -32.46 -6.88 -7.62
C LEU A 136 -32.25 -5.99 -8.86
N ARG A 137 -33.29 -5.29 -9.34
CA ARG A 137 -33.16 -4.32 -10.45
C ARG A 137 -32.21 -3.16 -10.12
N ARG A 138 -32.21 -2.65 -8.89
CA ARG A 138 -31.25 -1.63 -8.43
C ARG A 138 -29.83 -2.16 -8.35
N ASN A 139 -29.66 -3.41 -7.93
CA ASN A 139 -28.36 -4.08 -7.89
C ASN A 139 -27.83 -4.37 -9.31
N ASP A 140 -28.70 -4.80 -10.23
CA ASP A 140 -28.36 -5.03 -11.64
C ASP A 140 -28.06 -3.71 -12.36
N MET A 141 -28.85 -2.65 -12.17
CA MET A 141 -28.52 -1.32 -12.69
C MET A 141 -27.23 -0.77 -12.08
N ARG A 142 -26.95 -1.04 -10.79
CA ARG A 142 -25.67 -0.69 -10.17
C ARG A 142 -24.52 -1.49 -10.79
N GLN A 143 -24.68 -2.78 -11.03
CA GLN A 143 -23.68 -3.62 -11.69
C GLN A 143 -23.44 -3.19 -13.14
N ALA A 144 -24.49 -2.91 -13.91
CA ALA A 144 -24.40 -2.42 -15.28
C ALA A 144 -23.73 -1.03 -15.37
N ARG A 145 -24.08 -0.09 -14.48
CA ARG A 145 -23.38 1.21 -14.36
C ARG A 145 -21.94 1.04 -13.88
N ASN A 146 -21.66 0.06 -13.04
CA ASN A 146 -20.30 -0.27 -12.61
C ASN A 146 -19.48 -0.81 -13.78
N LEU A 147 -20.04 -1.70 -14.61
CA LEU A 147 -19.39 -2.25 -15.81
C LEU A 147 -19.18 -1.20 -16.91
N ASP A 148 -20.14 -0.31 -17.13
CA ASP A 148 -20.01 0.81 -18.07
C ASP A 148 -18.97 1.85 -17.58
N TRP A 149 -18.92 2.13 -16.28
CA TRP A 149 -17.87 2.94 -15.67
C TRP A 149 -16.49 2.25 -15.72
N ILE A 150 -16.43 0.93 -15.56
CA ILE A 150 -15.21 0.13 -15.73
C ILE A 150 -14.68 0.25 -17.17
N LYS A 151 -15.57 0.27 -18.17
CA LYS A 151 -15.20 0.47 -19.58
C LYS A 151 -14.78 1.91 -19.92
N ARG A 152 -15.36 2.93 -19.28
CA ARG A 152 -15.11 4.36 -19.62
C ARG A 152 -14.15 5.11 -18.69
N GLY A 153 -13.90 4.63 -17.48
CA GLY A 153 -13.28 5.39 -16.37
C GLY A 153 -11.80 5.11 -16.09
N SER A 154 -11.17 4.28 -16.92
CA SER A 154 -9.78 3.83 -16.77
C SER A 154 -8.74 4.93 -16.98
N VAL A 155 -9.03 5.85 -17.89
CA VAL A 155 -8.13 6.91 -18.33
C VAL A 155 -8.99 8.15 -18.53
N ARG A 156 -8.51 9.29 -18.04
CA ARG A 156 -9.14 10.58 -18.35
C ARG A 156 -9.09 10.81 -19.86
N SER A 157 -9.95 11.68 -20.39
CA SER A 157 -9.95 12.05 -21.82
C SER A 157 -8.60 12.60 -22.30
N ASP A 158 -7.77 13.10 -21.37
CA ASP A 158 -6.42 13.62 -21.59
C ASP A 158 -5.31 12.55 -21.50
N GLY A 159 -5.65 11.26 -21.40
CA GLY A 159 -4.67 10.18 -21.27
C GLY A 159 -4.09 10.00 -19.86
N LYS A 160 -4.45 10.86 -18.88
CA LYS A 160 -3.88 10.82 -17.53
C LYS A 160 -4.60 9.83 -16.59
N PRO A 161 -3.93 9.37 -15.53
CA PRO A 161 -4.56 8.57 -14.48
C PRO A 161 -5.78 9.28 -13.85
N PRO A 162 -6.86 8.55 -13.51
CA PRO A 162 -8.07 9.13 -12.91
C PRO A 162 -7.86 9.83 -11.57
N VAL A 163 -6.77 9.50 -10.86
CA VAL A 163 -6.29 10.16 -9.64
C VAL A 163 -4.87 10.64 -9.93
N PRO A 164 -4.65 11.95 -10.17
CA PRO A 164 -3.32 12.53 -10.30
C PRO A 164 -2.44 12.21 -9.09
N PHE A 165 -1.13 12.06 -9.30
CA PHE A 165 -0.21 11.74 -8.22
C PHE A 165 -0.17 12.82 -7.13
N ARG A 166 -0.24 14.11 -7.52
CA ARG A 166 -0.37 15.23 -6.58
C ARG A 166 -1.58 15.08 -5.66
N ASP A 167 -2.75 14.76 -6.21
CA ASP A 167 -3.98 14.58 -5.43
C ASP A 167 -3.84 13.40 -4.45
N PHE A 168 -3.14 12.34 -4.87
CA PHE A 168 -2.80 11.22 -4.01
C PHE A 168 -1.91 11.65 -2.83
N ILE A 169 -0.83 12.39 -3.08
CA ILE A 169 0.04 12.92 -2.02
C ILE A 169 -0.75 13.83 -1.07
N GLN A 170 -1.55 14.74 -1.62
CA GLN A 170 -2.40 15.61 -0.81
C GLN A 170 -3.40 14.82 0.03
N SER A 171 -3.90 13.68 -0.45
CA SER A 171 -4.79 12.83 0.34
C SER A 171 -4.09 12.23 1.57
N ILE A 172 -2.79 12.01 1.51
CA ILE A 172 -1.97 11.49 2.61
C ILE A 172 -1.67 12.61 3.61
N THR A 173 -1.14 13.75 3.14
CA THR A 173 -0.80 14.90 4.02
C THR A 173 -2.02 15.41 4.79
N ASN A 174 -3.19 15.32 4.17
CA ASN A 174 -4.47 15.75 4.73
C ASN A 174 -5.26 14.63 5.42
N LYS A 175 -4.69 13.43 5.58
CA LYS A 175 -5.29 12.24 6.21
C LYS A 175 -6.69 11.89 5.67
N VAL A 176 -6.93 12.10 4.37
CA VAL A 176 -8.24 11.91 3.72
C VAL A 176 -8.53 10.43 3.51
N TYR A 177 -7.54 9.71 2.99
CA TYR A 177 -7.65 8.29 2.70
C TYR A 177 -6.53 7.50 3.37
N ILE A 178 -6.79 7.06 4.60
CA ILE A 178 -5.91 6.15 5.34
C ILE A 178 -5.96 4.75 4.69
N ASN A 179 -4.80 4.15 4.47
CA ASN A 179 -4.66 2.80 3.92
C ASN A 179 -3.27 2.23 4.21
N ILE A 180 -3.21 0.94 4.54
CA ILE A 180 -1.96 0.21 4.82
C ILE A 180 -0.89 0.30 3.70
N HIS A 181 -1.27 0.62 2.46
CA HIS A 181 -0.35 0.67 1.33
C HIS A 181 0.55 1.91 1.31
N TRP A 182 0.13 2.97 2.02
CA TRP A 182 0.85 4.23 2.19
C TRP A 182 0.75 4.70 3.66
N GLU A 183 0.62 3.73 4.57
CA GLU A 183 0.77 3.98 6.01
C GLU A 183 2.26 3.85 6.35
N PRO A 184 2.83 4.74 7.18
CA PRO A 184 4.21 4.64 7.65
C PRO A 184 4.56 3.28 8.24
N PHE A 185 5.82 2.87 8.10
CA PHE A 185 6.34 1.60 8.61
C PHE A 185 6.23 1.53 10.13
N PHE A 186 6.54 2.64 10.82
CA PHE A 186 6.46 2.72 12.28
C PHE A 186 5.04 2.36 12.80
N SER A 187 4.00 2.69 12.03
CA SER A 187 2.61 2.38 12.39
C SER A 187 2.20 0.94 12.05
N LEU A 188 2.83 0.30 11.06
CA LEU A 188 2.43 -1.04 10.61
C LEU A 188 3.13 -2.16 11.36
N CYS A 189 4.39 -1.95 11.72
CA CYS A 189 5.27 -3.02 12.19
C CYS A 189 5.89 -2.75 13.57
N ALA A 190 5.53 -1.62 14.19
CA ALA A 190 6.04 -1.18 15.49
C ALA A 190 7.54 -1.48 15.73
N PRO A 191 8.45 -1.11 14.81
CA PRO A 191 9.88 -1.40 14.91
C PRO A 191 10.60 -0.77 16.11
N CYS A 192 9.96 0.18 16.80
CA CYS A 192 10.45 0.66 18.10
C CYS A 192 10.14 -0.30 19.28
N GLN A 193 9.21 -1.25 19.08
CA GLN A 193 8.75 -2.21 20.10
C GLN A 193 9.14 -3.66 19.73
N VAL A 194 9.41 -3.92 18.46
CA VAL A 194 9.80 -5.24 17.95
C VAL A 194 11.27 -5.20 17.58
N GLU A 195 12.07 -6.02 18.26
CA GLU A 195 13.50 -6.16 17.97
C GLU A 195 13.70 -7.01 16.70
N TYR A 196 13.81 -6.37 15.54
CA TYR A 196 14.04 -7.11 14.30
C TYR A 196 15.48 -7.63 14.22
N ASP A 197 15.63 -8.95 14.03
CA ASP A 197 16.94 -9.60 13.86
C ASP A 197 17.57 -9.27 12.49
N PHE A 198 16.73 -8.89 11.52
CA PHE A 198 17.12 -8.57 10.14
C PHE A 198 16.25 -7.48 9.54
N ILE A 199 16.91 -6.49 8.94
CA ILE A 199 16.31 -5.44 8.13
C ILE A 199 16.87 -5.63 6.72
N ALA A 200 16.02 -5.93 5.76
CA ALA A 200 16.40 -6.08 4.36
C ALA A 200 15.87 -4.90 3.54
N HIS A 201 16.70 -4.30 2.70
CA HIS A 201 16.33 -3.17 1.87
C HIS A 201 15.93 -3.64 0.48
N THR A 202 14.92 -3.02 -0.13
CA THR A 202 14.48 -3.43 -1.48
C THR A 202 15.56 -3.25 -2.54
N ASP A 203 16.51 -2.34 -2.34
CA ASP A 203 17.61 -2.08 -3.27
C ASP A 203 18.66 -3.21 -3.27
N THR A 204 18.82 -3.89 -2.13
CA THR A 204 19.78 -4.99 -1.88
C THR A 204 19.07 -6.29 -1.52
N LEU A 205 17.80 -6.44 -1.91
CA LEU A 205 16.92 -7.49 -1.40
C LEU A 205 17.46 -8.91 -1.59
N ALA A 206 18.14 -9.20 -2.71
CA ALA A 206 18.69 -10.53 -2.96
C ALA A 206 19.85 -10.84 -2.02
N GLU A 207 20.79 -9.89 -1.83
CA GLU A 207 21.91 -10.03 -0.90
C GLU A 207 21.43 -10.11 0.54
N ASP A 208 20.52 -9.23 0.95
CA ASP A 208 20.01 -9.19 2.31
C ASP A 208 19.27 -10.48 2.67
N LEU A 209 18.45 -11.00 1.74
CA LEU A 209 17.79 -12.28 1.92
C LEU A 209 18.78 -13.45 1.92
N ARG A 210 19.87 -13.40 1.14
CA ARG A 210 20.95 -14.41 1.20
C ARG A 210 21.59 -14.46 2.59
N VAL A 211 21.94 -13.29 3.13
CA VAL A 211 22.51 -13.17 4.49
C VAL A 211 21.51 -13.66 5.53
N PHE A 212 20.23 -13.31 5.39
CA PHE A 212 19.17 -13.81 6.24
C PHE A 212 19.11 -15.34 6.25
N LEU A 213 19.04 -15.98 5.08
CA LEU A 213 19.00 -17.46 4.97
C LEU A 213 20.19 -18.11 5.66
N HIS A 214 21.40 -17.62 5.38
CA HIS A 214 22.61 -18.16 5.98
C HIS A 214 22.60 -18.05 7.51
N LYS A 215 22.20 -16.90 8.05
CA LYS A 215 22.19 -16.66 9.50
C LYS A 215 21.09 -17.44 10.23
N ILE A 216 20.01 -17.82 9.55
CA ILE A 216 19.00 -18.75 10.11
C ILE A 216 19.32 -20.24 9.84
N GLY A 217 20.51 -20.56 9.30
CA GLY A 217 20.96 -21.93 9.06
C GLY A 217 20.35 -22.59 7.82
N VAL A 218 19.73 -21.82 6.92
CA VAL A 218 19.19 -22.33 5.65
C VAL A 218 20.30 -22.28 4.59
N ILE A 219 20.88 -23.45 4.29
CA ILE A 219 22.01 -23.61 3.35
C ILE A 219 21.52 -24.23 2.04
N GLY A 220 22.11 -23.81 0.91
CA GLY A 220 21.85 -24.42 -0.40
C GLY A 220 20.48 -24.04 -1.01
N LYS A 221 19.84 -23.00 -0.50
CA LYS A 221 18.53 -22.50 -0.98
C LYS A 221 18.61 -21.17 -1.73
N ASP A 222 19.80 -20.75 -2.14
CA ASP A 222 20.04 -19.52 -2.88
C ASP A 222 19.25 -19.43 -4.19
N TYR A 223 18.89 -20.57 -4.78
CA TYR A 223 18.03 -20.65 -5.96
C TYR A 223 16.61 -20.10 -5.73
N LEU A 224 16.18 -19.90 -4.47
CA LEU A 224 14.90 -19.29 -4.10
C LEU A 224 14.96 -17.76 -4.04
N LEU A 225 16.16 -17.17 -4.09
CA LEU A 225 16.35 -15.73 -3.99
C LEU A 225 15.89 -15.04 -5.28
N PRO A 226 15.37 -13.81 -5.20
CA PRO A 226 14.96 -13.08 -6.40
C PRO A 226 16.15 -12.82 -7.32
N THR A 227 15.93 -12.89 -8.63
CA THR A 227 16.88 -12.36 -9.61
C THR A 227 16.93 -10.84 -9.44
N GLN A 228 18.09 -10.32 -9.06
CA GLN A 228 18.27 -8.89 -8.93
C GLN A 228 18.53 -8.25 -10.29
N HIS A 229 17.73 -7.24 -10.63
CA HIS A 229 18.05 -6.31 -11.70
C HIS A 229 18.46 -4.99 -11.05
N PRO A 230 19.48 -4.28 -11.58
CA PRO A 230 19.82 -2.95 -11.11
C PRO A 230 18.56 -2.10 -11.10
N SER A 231 18.18 -1.59 -9.93
CA SER A 231 16.96 -0.80 -9.83
C SER A 231 17.16 0.50 -10.62
N ARG A 232 16.36 0.71 -11.67
CA ARG A 232 16.10 2.05 -12.24
C ARG A 232 15.17 2.87 -11.33
N ALA A 233 14.95 2.42 -10.09
CA ALA A 233 13.86 2.91 -9.25
C ALA A 233 14.06 4.36 -8.82
N LYS A 234 15.32 4.75 -8.50
CA LYS A 234 15.63 6.10 -8.04
C LYS A 234 15.21 7.20 -9.04
N THR A 235 15.52 7.05 -10.32
CA THR A 235 15.10 8.03 -11.34
C THR A 235 13.60 7.94 -11.67
N SER A 236 12.99 6.77 -11.49
CA SER A 236 11.57 6.56 -11.77
C SER A 236 10.64 7.21 -10.74
N PHE A 237 10.99 7.22 -9.44
CA PHE A 237 10.13 7.87 -8.46
C PHE A 237 10.25 9.39 -8.56
N GLY A 238 11.47 9.93 -8.71
CA GLY A 238 11.70 11.37 -8.78
C GLY A 238 10.87 12.06 -9.88
N THR A 239 10.73 11.43 -11.04
CA THR A 239 9.88 11.93 -12.14
C THR A 239 8.39 11.94 -11.78
N THR A 240 7.92 10.98 -10.98
CA THR A 240 6.53 10.91 -10.50
C THR A 240 6.22 12.06 -9.53
N PHE A 241 7.17 12.43 -8.67
CA PHE A 241 7.03 13.53 -7.72
C PHE A 241 7.25 14.93 -8.30
N ARG A 242 7.64 15.04 -9.58
CA ARG A 242 8.00 16.32 -10.22
C ARG A 242 6.90 17.39 -10.11
N GLU A 243 5.62 17.00 -10.21
CA GLU A 243 4.46 17.91 -10.16
C GLU A 243 3.94 18.22 -8.73
N VAL A 244 4.55 17.65 -7.69
CA VAL A 244 4.10 17.79 -6.29
C VAL A 244 4.75 19.02 -5.64
N PRO A 245 4.01 20.02 -5.11
CA PRO A 245 4.62 21.18 -4.46
C PRO A 245 5.62 20.81 -3.35
N THR A 246 6.71 21.59 -3.21
CA THR A 246 7.76 21.33 -2.21
C THR A 246 7.21 21.33 -0.79
N GLU A 247 6.18 22.12 -0.51
CA GLU A 247 5.48 22.16 0.78
C GLU A 247 4.68 20.89 1.06
N ASP A 248 4.15 20.24 0.01
CA ASP A 248 3.51 18.91 0.14
C ASP A 248 4.59 17.83 0.36
N LEU A 249 5.74 17.92 -0.32
CA LEU A 249 6.89 17.01 -0.12
C LEU A 249 7.44 17.10 1.30
N ARG A 250 7.67 18.32 1.82
CA ARG A 250 8.16 18.56 3.19
C ARG A 250 7.20 17.97 4.22
N ARG A 251 5.88 18.13 4.03
CA ARG A 251 4.87 17.49 4.89
C ARG A 251 4.91 15.96 4.84
N ILE A 252 5.18 15.37 3.68
CA ILE A 252 5.42 13.92 3.58
C ILE A 252 6.70 13.54 4.33
N GLY A 253 7.78 14.31 4.18
CA GLY A 253 9.02 14.14 4.94
C GLY A 253 8.77 14.07 6.44
N GLU A 254 7.97 14.99 6.99
CA GLU A 254 7.60 14.96 8.41
C GLU A 254 6.77 13.73 8.82
N ILE A 255 5.77 13.34 8.00
CA ILE A 255 4.93 12.17 8.28
C ILE A 255 5.76 10.87 8.33
N TYR A 256 6.74 10.76 7.43
CA TYR A 256 7.58 9.58 7.26
C TYR A 256 8.93 9.69 7.95
N LYS A 257 9.21 10.79 8.67
CA LYS A 257 10.49 11.03 9.33
C LYS A 257 10.98 9.85 10.18
N PRO A 258 10.13 9.21 11.02
CA PRO A 258 10.57 8.05 11.78
C PRO A 258 11.03 6.89 10.89
N ASP A 259 10.43 6.71 9.70
CA ASP A 259 10.80 5.63 8.78
C ASP A 259 12.13 5.94 8.06
N PHE A 260 12.34 7.20 7.66
CA PHE A 260 13.62 7.64 7.09
C PHE A 260 14.77 7.42 8.08
N ASP A 261 14.61 7.98 9.29
CA ASP A 261 15.64 7.95 10.33
C ASP A 261 15.96 6.50 10.74
N MET A 262 14.94 5.67 10.91
CA MET A 262 15.08 4.30 11.42
C MET A 262 15.70 3.32 10.42
N PHE A 263 15.47 3.51 9.12
CA PHE A 263 15.95 2.59 8.09
C PHE A 263 17.09 3.15 7.24
N GLY A 264 17.64 4.30 7.62
CA GLY A 264 18.81 4.88 6.98
C GLY A 264 18.54 5.45 5.58
N TYR A 265 17.31 5.92 5.32
CA TYR A 265 16.98 6.66 4.10
C TYR A 265 17.13 8.16 4.34
N ASN A 266 17.50 8.92 3.31
CA ASN A 266 17.77 10.35 3.42
C ASN A 266 16.77 11.19 2.61
N PHE A 267 15.80 11.78 3.31
CA PHE A 267 14.78 12.62 2.70
C PHE A 267 15.36 13.85 1.96
N GLU A 268 16.44 14.46 2.44
CA GLU A 268 17.03 15.63 1.77
C GLU A 268 17.71 15.24 0.46
N GLU A 269 18.31 14.05 0.37
CA GLU A 269 18.85 13.52 -0.88
C GLU A 269 17.73 13.28 -1.92
N ASP A 270 16.61 12.70 -1.49
CA ASP A 270 15.47 12.46 -2.38
C ASP A 270 14.82 13.77 -2.83
N LEU A 271 14.71 14.74 -1.93
CA LEU A 271 14.17 16.05 -2.26
C LEU A 271 15.07 16.77 -3.26
N ALA A 272 16.39 16.75 -3.04
CA ALA A 272 17.36 17.33 -3.98
C ALA A 272 17.28 16.66 -5.36
N LEU A 273 17.14 15.33 -5.41
CA LEU A 273 16.90 14.60 -6.65
C LEU A 273 15.64 15.09 -7.38
N ILE A 274 14.52 15.24 -6.67
CA ILE A 274 13.25 15.70 -7.25
C ILE A 274 13.36 17.13 -7.78
N GLU A 275 13.98 18.04 -7.01
CA GLU A 275 14.16 19.44 -7.43
C GLU A 275 15.09 19.55 -8.65
N ASN A 276 16.19 18.79 -8.68
CA ASN A 276 17.09 18.73 -9.85
C ASN A 276 16.34 18.28 -11.11
N LEU A 277 15.47 17.27 -10.99
CA LEU A 277 14.63 16.80 -12.10
C LEU A 277 13.60 17.82 -12.58
N ARG A 278 13.28 18.88 -11.82
CA ARG A 278 12.42 19.99 -12.28
C ARG A 278 13.19 21.01 -13.12
N GLY A 279 14.48 21.19 -12.82
CA GLY A 279 15.36 22.16 -13.48
C GLY A 279 15.85 21.74 -14.87
N THR A 280 15.91 20.44 -15.17
CA THR A 280 16.33 19.89 -16.48
C THR A 280 15.23 19.95 -17.55
N ARG A 281 14.79 21.16 -17.94
CA ARG A 281 13.90 21.37 -19.10
C ARG A 281 14.68 21.65 -20.38
#